data_AF-A0A4P9XNL3-F1
#
_entry.id   AF-A0A4P9XNL3-F1
#
_cell.length_a   1.000
_cell.length_b   1.000
_cell.length_c   1.000
_cell.angle_alpha   90.00
_cell.angle_beta   90.00
_cell.angle_gamma   90.00
#
_symmetry.space_group_name_H-M   'P 1'
#
loop_
_entity.id
_entity.type
_entity.pdbx_description
1 polymer ?
#
loop_
_entity_poly.entity_id
_entity_poly.type
_entity_poly.pdbx_seq_one_letter_code
_entity_poly.pdbx_strand_id
1 'polypeptide(L)'
;MPRRLTRLAHSLSALGSDHPAAAERHLPYSTTTMLSSQHLWNIGCLLGATGVGLGAFGAHALSKYVTDERQLKNWSTAAQYQLLHASAILFAASRGKNVAGMMLATGTVLFSGSIYALTLDRERFRWLGPVTPLGGTAMIGGWLALMML
;
A
#
# COMPACT_ATOMS: atom_id res chain seq x y z
N MET A 1 -67.87 19.46 20.79
CA MET A 1 -66.72 19.66 21.71
C MET A 1 -65.94 18.36 21.87
N PRO A 2 -64.65 18.30 21.47
CA PRO A 2 -63.93 17.09 21.05
C PRO A 2 -63.02 16.49 22.14
N ARG A 3 -63.59 16.03 23.26
CA ARG A 3 -62.78 15.57 24.42
C ARG A 3 -62.35 14.10 24.42
N ARG A 4 -62.74 13.30 23.41
CA ARG A 4 -62.37 11.86 23.32
C ARG A 4 -61.23 11.56 22.35
N LEU A 5 -60.92 12.46 21.41
CA LEU A 5 -59.86 12.23 20.40
C LEU A 5 -58.46 12.59 20.90
N THR A 6 -58.35 13.54 21.84
CA THR A 6 -57.06 13.93 22.44
C THR A 6 -56.44 12.87 23.34
N ARG A 7 -57.24 11.94 23.87
CA ARG A 7 -56.72 10.87 24.77
C ARG A 7 -56.09 9.70 24.00
N LEU A 8 -56.43 9.52 22.72
CA LEU A 8 -55.83 8.48 21.87
C LEU A 8 -54.50 8.93 21.24
N ALA A 9 -54.33 10.24 20.98
CA ALA A 9 -53.06 10.78 20.47
C ALA A 9 -51.90 10.65 21.48
N HIS A 10 -52.18 10.80 22.78
CA HIS A 10 -51.16 10.59 23.82
C HIS A 10 -50.78 9.12 24.04
N SER A 11 -51.62 8.16 23.64
CA SER A 11 -51.31 6.73 23.80
C SER A 11 -50.51 6.15 22.64
N LEU A 12 -50.47 6.82 21.49
CA LEU A 12 -49.69 6.40 20.31
C LEU A 12 -48.26 6.95 20.30
N SER A 13 -47.99 8.05 21.02
CA SER A 13 -46.62 8.56 21.21
C SER A 13 -45.77 7.70 22.16
N ALA A 14 -46.39 6.77 22.90
CA ALA A 14 -45.70 5.89 23.85
C ALA A 14 -45.23 4.55 23.23
N LEU A 15 -45.60 4.24 21.97
CA LEU A 15 -45.33 2.94 21.34
C LEU A 15 -44.24 2.96 20.24
N GLY A 16 -43.44 4.02 20.18
CA GLY A 16 -42.45 4.21 19.10
C GLY A 16 -41.01 4.47 19.54
N SER A 17 -40.67 4.33 20.83
CA SER A 17 -39.31 4.64 21.33
C SER A 17 -38.46 3.43 21.72
N ASP A 18 -38.99 2.22 21.65
CA ASP A 18 -38.24 0.99 21.93
C ASP A 18 -37.71 0.38 20.63
N HIS A 19 -36.95 1.14 19.86
CA HIS A 19 -35.96 0.52 18.99
C HIS A 19 -34.72 0.31 19.85
N PRO A 20 -34.41 -0.92 20.32
CA PRO A 20 -33.12 -1.15 20.94
C PRO A 20 -32.09 -0.74 19.90
N ALA A 21 -31.37 0.35 20.18
CA ALA A 21 -30.23 0.80 19.42
C ALA A 21 -29.41 -0.43 19.11
N ALA A 22 -29.54 -0.91 17.85
CA ALA A 22 -28.87 -2.09 17.40
C ALA A 22 -27.40 -1.81 17.63
N ALA A 23 -26.88 -2.50 18.64
CA ALA A 23 -25.61 -2.29 19.28
C ALA A 23 -24.65 -1.59 18.33
N GLU A 24 -24.27 -0.35 18.67
CA GLU A 24 -23.06 0.26 18.18
C GLU A 24 -21.95 -0.75 18.45
N ARG A 25 -21.71 -1.60 17.47
CA ARG A 25 -20.66 -2.57 17.48
C ARG A 25 -19.43 -1.71 17.25
N HIS A 26 -18.99 -1.05 18.31
CA HIS A 26 -17.66 -0.51 18.48
C HIS A 26 -16.72 -1.69 18.30
N LEU A 27 -16.45 -2.03 17.03
CA LEU A 27 -15.35 -2.90 16.67
C LEU A 27 -14.13 -2.14 17.19
N PRO A 28 -13.35 -2.70 18.12
CA PRO A 28 -12.14 -2.08 18.62
C PRO A 28 -11.09 -2.18 17.51
N TYR A 29 -11.27 -1.42 16.43
CA TYR A 29 -10.20 -1.15 15.51
C TYR A 29 -9.25 -0.22 16.25
N SER A 30 -8.23 -0.84 16.88
CA SER A 30 -7.22 -0.11 17.63
C SER A 30 -6.67 1.01 16.76
N THR A 31 -6.60 2.23 17.29
CA THR A 31 -6.06 3.42 16.62
C THR A 31 -4.72 3.15 15.92
N THR A 32 -3.91 2.26 16.50
CA THR A 32 -2.65 1.76 15.94
C THR A 32 -2.79 1.19 14.52
N THR A 33 -3.88 0.46 14.25
CA THR A 33 -4.13 -0.17 12.94
C THR A 33 -4.57 0.87 11.89
N MET A 34 -5.30 1.93 12.30
CA MET A 34 -5.61 3.10 11.43
C MET A 34 -4.32 3.77 10.98
N LEU A 35 -3.45 4.08 11.94
CA LEU A 35 -2.22 4.84 11.70
C LEU A 35 -1.24 4.06 10.81
N SER A 36 -1.10 2.76 11.02
CA SER A 36 -0.24 1.92 10.17
C SER A 36 -0.75 1.84 8.72
N SER A 37 -2.07 1.78 8.54
CA SER A 37 -2.68 1.74 7.19
C SER A 37 -2.47 3.06 6.45
N GLN A 38 -2.55 4.20 7.16
CA GLN A 38 -2.25 5.51 6.58
C GLN A 38 -0.78 5.66 6.17
N HIS A 39 0.16 5.17 6.99
CA HIS A 39 1.58 5.18 6.63
C HIS A 39 1.85 4.35 5.37
N LEU A 40 1.26 3.17 5.27
CA LEU A 40 1.37 2.32 4.09
C LEU A 40 0.79 2.97 2.84
N TRP A 41 -0.34 3.67 2.97
CA TRP A 41 -0.91 4.45 1.88
C TRP A 41 0.09 5.48 1.34
N ASN A 42 0.69 6.27 2.25
CA ASN A 42 1.67 7.29 1.88
C ASN A 42 2.91 6.67 1.22
N ILE A 43 3.40 5.54 1.74
CA ILE A 43 4.52 4.79 1.14
C ILE A 43 4.18 4.32 -0.28
N GLY A 44 2.98 3.75 -0.48
CA GLY A 44 2.52 3.32 -1.80
C GLY A 44 2.48 4.48 -2.80
N CYS A 45 1.94 5.64 -2.40
CA CYS A 45 1.94 6.84 -3.24
C CYS A 45 3.36 7.30 -3.58
N LEU A 46 4.26 7.34 -2.60
CA LEU A 46 5.65 7.79 -2.81
C LEU A 46 6.42 6.84 -3.73
N LEU A 47 6.30 5.52 -3.53
CA LEU A 47 6.90 4.52 -4.40
C LEU A 47 6.32 4.59 -5.82
N GLY A 48 5.02 4.83 -5.96
CA GLY A 48 4.38 5.03 -7.26
C GLY A 48 4.93 6.27 -7.98
N ALA A 49 4.93 7.43 -7.32
CA ALA A 49 5.42 8.68 -7.88
C ALA A 49 6.90 8.58 -8.31
N THR A 50 7.76 8.06 -7.42
CA THR A 50 9.17 7.85 -7.74
C THR A 50 9.38 6.78 -8.80
N GLY A 51 8.54 5.75 -8.86
CA GLY A 51 8.61 4.70 -9.89
C GLY A 51 8.32 5.25 -11.29
N VAL A 52 7.32 6.15 -11.40
CA VAL A 52 7.03 6.86 -12.66
C VAL A 52 8.22 7.74 -13.04
N GLY A 53 8.74 8.53 -12.10
CA GLY A 53 9.87 9.43 -12.34
C GLY A 53 11.14 8.68 -12.77
N LEU A 54 11.50 7.62 -12.06
CA LEU A 54 12.67 6.79 -12.38
C LEU A 54 12.48 6.01 -13.67
N GLY A 55 11.27 5.51 -13.96
CA GLY A 55 10.96 4.88 -15.24
C GLY A 55 11.13 5.84 -16.43
N ALA A 56 10.58 7.05 -16.33
CA ALA A 56 10.74 8.08 -17.34
C ALA A 56 12.20 8.53 -17.51
N PHE A 57 12.93 8.70 -16.40
CA PHE A 57 14.35 9.01 -16.38
C PHE A 57 15.18 7.94 -17.09
N GLY A 58 14.89 6.65 -16.83
CA GLY A 58 15.54 5.52 -17.47
C GLY A 58 15.42 5.55 -19.00
N ALA A 59 14.20 5.78 -19.50
CA ALA A 59 13.91 5.76 -20.92
C ALA A 59 14.47 6.98 -21.69
N HIS A 60 14.38 8.18 -21.10
CA HIS A 60 14.66 9.44 -21.85
C HIS A 60 16.01 10.07 -21.55
N ALA A 61 16.54 9.90 -20.33
CA ALA A 61 17.75 10.57 -19.87
C ALA A 61 18.90 9.58 -19.67
N LEU A 62 18.71 8.53 -18.88
CA LEU A 62 19.76 7.56 -18.52
C LEU A 62 20.31 6.81 -19.74
N SER A 63 19.45 6.50 -20.72
CA SER A 63 19.81 5.86 -21.99
C SER A 63 20.85 6.64 -22.82
N LYS A 64 21.04 7.94 -22.54
CA LYS A 64 22.07 8.76 -23.18
C LYS A 64 23.46 8.61 -22.55
N TYR A 65 23.52 8.11 -21.31
CA TYR A 65 24.76 7.99 -20.53
C TYR A 65 25.20 6.53 -20.33
N VAL A 66 24.26 5.59 -20.30
CA VAL A 66 24.54 4.16 -20.13
C VAL A 66 24.37 3.47 -21.48
N THR A 67 25.47 2.97 -22.04
CA THR A 67 25.49 2.26 -23.33
C THR A 67 25.25 0.75 -23.20
N ASP A 68 25.38 0.20 -21.99
CA ASP A 68 25.10 -1.21 -21.71
C ASP A 68 23.59 -1.46 -21.65
N GLU A 69 23.05 -2.08 -22.70
CA GLU A 69 21.63 -2.42 -22.82
C GLU A 69 21.13 -3.29 -21.65
N ARG A 70 21.97 -4.14 -21.08
CA ARG A 70 21.59 -4.98 -19.94
C ARG A 70 21.32 -4.12 -18.71
N GLN A 71 22.12 -3.08 -18.48
CA GLN A 71 21.94 -2.16 -17.37
C GLN A 71 20.67 -1.31 -17.54
N LEU A 72 20.41 -0.82 -18.76
CA LEU A 72 19.14 -0.13 -19.06
C LEU A 72 17.93 -1.05 -18.87
N LYS A 73 18.02 -2.30 -19.30
CA LYS A 73 16.97 -3.31 -19.08
C LYS A 73 16.74 -3.55 -17.59
N ASN A 74 17.80 -3.71 -16.81
CA ASN A 74 17.70 -3.88 -15.35
C ASN A 74 17.02 -2.67 -14.69
N TRP A 75 17.40 -1.45 -15.07
CA TRP A 75 16.74 -0.23 -14.60
C TRP A 75 15.23 -0.23 -14.90
N SER A 76 14.87 -0.59 -16.13
CA SER A 76 13.46 -0.71 -16.54
C SER A 76 12.71 -1.76 -15.72
N THR A 77 13.33 -2.93 -15.47
CA THR A 77 12.78 -3.96 -14.58
C THR A 77 12.57 -3.43 -13.17
N ALA A 78 13.53 -2.70 -12.59
CA ALA A 78 13.38 -2.11 -11.26
C ALA A 78 12.20 -1.13 -11.18
N ALA A 79 12.01 -0.28 -12.20
CA ALA A 79 10.86 0.63 -12.29
C ALA A 79 9.53 -0.10 -12.43
N GLN A 80 9.47 -1.15 -13.25
CA GLN A 80 8.26 -1.96 -13.41
C GLN A 80 7.87 -2.63 -12.09
N TYR A 81 8.83 -3.27 -11.40
CA TYR A 81 8.58 -3.89 -10.10
C TYR A 81 8.15 -2.84 -9.07
N GLN A 82 8.80 -1.68 -9.04
CA GLN A 82 8.42 -0.62 -8.11
C GLN A 82 6.97 -0.14 -8.30
N LEU A 83 6.55 0.07 -9.55
CA LEU A 83 5.18 0.51 -9.87
C LEU A 83 4.12 -0.56 -9.56
N LEU A 84 4.42 -1.82 -9.91
CA LEU A 84 3.53 -2.95 -9.64
C LEU A 84 3.33 -3.12 -8.13
N HIS A 85 4.42 -3.09 -7.36
CA HIS A 85 4.34 -3.25 -5.91
C HIS A 85 3.83 -2.01 -5.19
N ALA A 86 4.04 -0.79 -5.70
CA ALA A 86 3.38 0.41 -5.19
C ALA A 86 1.84 0.26 -5.24
N SER A 87 1.32 -0.25 -6.36
CA SER A 87 -0.10 -0.53 -6.52
C SER A 87 -0.60 -1.60 -5.54
N ALA A 88 0.19 -2.68 -5.36
CA ALA A 88 -0.12 -3.73 -4.39
C ALA A 88 -0.09 -3.23 -2.93
N ILE A 89 0.80 -2.30 -2.59
CA ILE A 89 0.88 -1.67 -1.25
C ILE A 89 -0.34 -0.79 -1.00
N LEU A 90 -0.76 0.02 -1.98
CA LEU A 90 -1.98 0.81 -1.88
C LEU A 90 -3.21 -0.08 -1.66
N PHE A 91 -3.28 -1.20 -2.40
CA PHE A 91 -4.32 -2.20 -2.19
C PHE A 91 -4.25 -2.79 -0.77
N ALA A 92 -3.08 -3.24 -0.32
CA ALA A 92 -2.89 -3.77 1.03
C ALA A 92 -3.32 -2.77 2.12
N ALA A 93 -2.95 -1.49 1.96
CA ALA A 93 -3.32 -0.40 2.87
C ALA A 93 -4.85 -0.21 2.94
N SER A 94 -5.53 -0.16 1.78
CA SER A 94 -7.00 -0.03 1.73
C SER A 94 -7.75 -1.22 2.33
N ARG A 95 -7.10 -2.39 2.39
CA ARG A 95 -7.64 -3.62 2.99
C ARG A 95 -7.18 -3.83 4.44
N GLY A 96 -6.40 -2.90 5.02
CA GLY A 96 -5.85 -3.01 6.36
C GLY A 96 -4.82 -4.15 6.53
N LYS A 97 -4.23 -4.63 5.44
CA LYS A 97 -3.29 -5.78 5.39
C LYS A 97 -1.87 -5.31 5.68
N ASN A 98 -1.63 -4.84 6.91
CA ASN A 98 -0.40 -4.13 7.26
C ASN A 98 0.87 -4.98 7.07
N VAL A 99 0.84 -6.25 7.48
CA VAL A 99 2.00 -7.15 7.35
C VAL A 99 2.39 -7.33 5.89
N ALA A 100 1.41 -7.60 5.03
CA ALA A 100 1.64 -7.79 3.61
C ALA A 100 2.15 -6.50 2.94
N GLY A 101 1.54 -5.35 3.26
CA GLY A 101 1.99 -4.04 2.78
C GLY A 101 3.42 -3.72 3.19
N MET A 102 3.81 -3.99 4.44
CA MET A 102 5.18 -3.75 4.93
C MET A 102 6.21 -4.67 4.26
N MET A 103 5.89 -5.94 4.04
CA MET A 103 6.76 -6.87 3.31
C MET A 103 6.95 -6.42 1.85
N LEU A 104 5.86 -6.03 1.18
CA LEU A 104 5.91 -5.51 -0.19
C LEU A 104 6.73 -4.22 -0.26
N ALA A 105 6.52 -3.27 0.66
CA ALA A 105 7.25 -2.00 0.70
C ALA A 105 8.75 -2.22 0.91
N THR A 106 9.11 -3.00 1.94
CA THR A 106 10.52 -3.29 2.25
C THR A 106 11.18 -4.04 1.09
N GLY A 107 10.51 -5.08 0.56
CA GLY A 107 11.00 -5.84 -0.57
C GLY A 107 11.21 -4.99 -1.82
N THR A 108 10.30 -4.06 -2.11
CA THR A 108 10.40 -3.14 -3.24
C THR A 108 11.61 -2.22 -3.12
N VAL A 109 11.82 -1.61 -1.95
CA VAL A 109 12.97 -0.73 -1.72
C VAL A 109 14.29 -1.50 -1.86
N LEU A 110 14.37 -2.70 -1.28
CA LEU A 110 15.58 -3.53 -1.37
C LEU A 110 15.84 -4.02 -2.80
N PHE A 111 14.80 -4.48 -3.51
CA PHE A 111 14.92 -5.01 -4.87
C PHE A 111 15.18 -3.91 -5.89
N SER A 112 14.24 -2.97 -6.04
CA SER A 112 14.34 -1.91 -7.07
C SER A 112 15.45 -0.92 -6.73
N GLY A 113 15.56 -0.51 -5.45
CA GLY A 113 16.59 0.42 -5.01
C GLY A 113 18.01 -0.09 -5.24
N SER A 114 18.27 -1.39 -4.96
CA SER A 114 19.60 -1.98 -5.22
C SER A 114 19.93 -2.00 -6.71
N ILE A 115 18.97 -2.34 -7.58
CA ILE A 115 19.18 -2.36 -9.03
C ILE A 115 19.45 -0.94 -9.57
N TYR A 116 18.73 0.07 -9.10
CA TYR A 116 19.01 1.46 -9.48
C TYR A 116 20.43 1.88 -9.07
N ALA A 117 20.82 1.62 -7.83
CA ALA A 117 22.16 1.94 -7.34
C ALA A 117 23.25 1.21 -8.15
N LEU A 118 23.09 -0.09 -8.39
CA LEU A 118 24.01 -0.89 -9.19
C LEU A 118 24.12 -0.44 -10.65
N THR A 119 23.06 0.17 -11.19
CA THR A 119 23.06 0.72 -12.55
C THR A 119 23.77 2.08 -12.63
N LEU A 120 23.68 2.89 -11.58
CA LEU A 120 24.35 4.20 -11.53
C LEU A 120 25.86 4.06 -11.30
N ASP A 121 26.25 3.16 -10.40
CA ASP A 121 27.67 2.94 -10.08
C ASP A 121 27.87 1.53 -9.53
N ARG A 122 28.14 0.59 -10.44
CA ARG A 122 28.29 -0.81 -10.08
C ARG A 122 29.49 -1.08 -9.17
N GLU A 123 30.60 -0.37 -9.35
CA GLU A 123 31.81 -0.61 -8.56
C GLU A 123 31.61 -0.18 -7.12
N ARG A 124 31.06 1.02 -6.91
CA ARG A 124 30.73 1.54 -5.59
C ARG A 124 29.66 0.74 -4.88
N PHE A 125 28.65 0.27 -5.61
CA PHE A 125 27.47 -0.38 -5.04
C PHE A 125 27.47 -1.90 -5.19
N ARG A 126 28.58 -2.53 -5.59
CA ARG A 126 28.67 -3.98 -5.82
C ARG A 126 28.17 -4.83 -4.65
N TRP A 127 28.35 -4.34 -3.42
CA TRP A 127 27.90 -5.00 -2.19
C TRP A 127 26.37 -5.11 -2.06
N LEU A 128 25.60 -4.33 -2.84
CA LEU A 128 24.15 -4.43 -2.94
C LEU A 128 23.67 -5.61 -3.79
N GLY A 129 24.55 -6.31 -4.50
CA GLY A 129 24.18 -7.46 -5.33
C GLY A 129 23.37 -8.53 -4.58
N PRO A 130 23.81 -8.98 -3.39
CA PRO A 130 23.05 -9.92 -2.55
C PRO A 130 21.76 -9.34 -1.95
N VAL A 131 21.57 -8.03 -1.95
CA VAL A 131 20.37 -7.37 -1.40
C VAL A 131 19.17 -7.54 -2.33
N THR A 132 19.40 -7.55 -3.65
CA THR A 132 18.35 -7.75 -4.65
C THR A 132 17.53 -9.04 -4.43
N PRO A 133 18.13 -10.25 -4.32
CA PRO A 133 17.35 -11.47 -4.09
C PRO A 133 16.62 -11.47 -2.74
N LEU A 134 17.18 -10.86 -1.69
CA LEU A 134 16.48 -10.71 -0.41
C LEU A 134 15.22 -9.86 -0.57
N GLY A 135 15.31 -8.74 -1.30
CA GLY A 135 14.14 -7.94 -1.65
C GLY A 135 13.09 -8.74 -2.42
N GLY A 136 13.51 -9.56 -3.38
CA GLY A 136 12.64 -10.48 -4.12
C GLY A 136 11.89 -11.46 -3.20
N THR A 137 12.59 -12.09 -2.25
CA THR A 137 11.97 -13.02 -1.30
C THR A 137 10.95 -12.34 -0.40
N ALA A 138 11.24 -11.10 0.05
CA ALA A 138 10.29 -10.32 0.83
C ALA A 138 9.03 -9.95 0.03
N MET A 139 9.17 -9.61 -1.26
CA MET A 139 8.03 -9.35 -2.14
C MET A 139 7.17 -10.60 -2.36
N ILE A 140 7.78 -11.77 -2.57
CA ILE A 140 7.07 -13.06 -2.67
C ILE A 140 6.28 -13.31 -1.38
N GLY A 141 6.94 -13.18 -0.21
CA GLY A 141 6.28 -13.34 1.09
C GLY A 141 5.14 -12.33 1.29
N GLY A 142 5.29 -11.08 0.81
CA GLY A 142 4.25 -10.06 0.85
C GLY A 142 3.01 -10.42 0.03
N TRP A 143 3.18 -10.99 -1.17
CA TRP A 143 2.06 -11.50 -1.97
C TRP A 143 1.37 -12.70 -1.31
N LEU A 144 2.14 -13.62 -0.74
CA LEU A 144 1.58 -14.74 0.01
C LEU A 144 0.83 -14.28 1.26
N ALA A 145 1.34 -13.27 1.96
CA ALA A 145 0.68 -12.66 3.10
C ALA A 145 -0.63 -11.96 2.69
N LEU A 146 -0.69 -11.33 1.51
CA LEU A 146 -1.92 -10.77 0.95
C LEU A 146 -2.99 -11.84 0.70
N MET A 147 -2.59 -13.05 0.34
CA MET A 147 -3.50 -14.18 0.13
C MET A 147 -4.11 -14.70 1.45
N MET A 148 -3.32 -14.72 2.52
CA MET A 148 -3.64 -15.44 3.76
C MET A 148 -4.22 -14.59 4.89
N LEU A 149 -3.96 -13.28 4.90
CA LEU A 149 -4.37 -12.35 5.97
C LEU A 149 -5.55 -11.52 5.56
#